data_AF-A0A2I0J7L9-F1
#
_entry.id   AF-A0A2I0J7L9-F1
#
_cell.length_a   1.000
_cell.length_b   1.000
_cell.length_c   1.000
_cell.angle_alpha   90.00
_cell.angle_beta   90.00
_cell.angle_gamma   90.00
#
_symmetry.space_group_name_H-M   'P 1'
#
loop_
_entity.id
_entity.type
_entity.pdbx_description
1 polymer ?
#
loop_
_entity_poly.entity_id
_entity_poly.type
_entity_poly.pdbx_seq_one_letter_code
_entity_poly.pdbx_strand_id
1 'polypeptide(L)'
;MLAPGKNKAILEGPVCNGSQVIGWHTNEKSKRLRRYHVDMSGFAFNGTILWDPKRWRRPTLAPVRQLDTVKEGFQETTFIEQVVEDESQMEAVPPTCSRILNWHLHLGARGPYYPKGWLLPKNLDAVLPI
;
A
#
# COMPACT_ATOMS: atom_id res chain seq x y z
N MET A 1 -8.63 20.82 -10.02
CA MET A 1 -9.59 20.11 -10.90
C MET A 1 -8.79 19.02 -11.59
N LEU A 2 -9.23 17.77 -11.52
CA LEU A 2 -8.62 16.67 -12.28
C LEU A 2 -8.86 16.99 -13.76
N ALA A 3 -7.82 17.44 -14.46
CA ALA A 3 -7.90 17.62 -15.91
C ALA A 3 -7.90 16.24 -16.56
N PRO A 4 -8.66 16.00 -17.66
CA PRO A 4 -8.52 14.81 -18.46
C PRO A 4 -7.13 14.82 -19.10
N GLY A 5 -6.16 14.19 -18.44
CA GLY A 5 -4.79 14.11 -18.89
C GLY A 5 -4.58 12.87 -19.76
N LYS A 6 -3.74 13.00 -20.79
CA LYS A 6 -3.22 11.91 -21.64
C LYS A 6 -2.40 10.84 -20.86
N ASN A 7 -2.44 10.85 -19.53
CA ASN A 7 -1.71 9.93 -18.68
C ASN A 7 -2.46 8.58 -18.70
N LYS A 8 -1.82 7.55 -19.25
CA LYS A 8 -2.30 6.17 -19.13
C LYS A 8 -2.48 5.87 -17.64
N ALA A 9 -3.72 5.67 -17.20
CA ALA A 9 -3.99 5.18 -15.87
C ALA A 9 -3.30 3.80 -15.71
N ILE A 10 -2.64 3.62 -14.57
CA ILE A 10 -2.12 2.30 -14.21
C ILE A 10 -3.31 1.52 -13.65
N LEU A 11 -3.60 0.38 -14.27
CA LEU A 11 -4.64 -0.53 -13.82
C LEU A 11 -3.96 -1.71 -13.14
N GLU A 12 -4.14 -1.80 -11.83
CA GLU A 12 -3.64 -2.91 -11.02
C GLU A 12 -4.78 -3.53 -10.24
N GLY A 13 -4.75 -4.85 -10.06
CA GLY A 13 -5.73 -5.54 -9.25
C GLY A 13 -5.76 -7.05 -9.48
N PRO A 14 -6.58 -7.76 -8.70
CA PRO A 14 -6.70 -9.21 -8.79
C PRO A 14 -7.43 -9.64 -10.07
N VAL A 15 -7.01 -10.78 -10.62
CA VAL A 15 -7.73 -11.53 -11.65
C VAL A 15 -8.54 -12.61 -10.93
N CYS A 16 -9.84 -12.68 -11.21
CA CYS A 16 -10.77 -13.44 -10.39
C CYS A 16 -11.62 -14.40 -11.21
N ASN A 17 -11.86 -15.59 -10.65
CA ASN A 17 -12.85 -16.55 -11.15
C ASN A 17 -13.99 -16.64 -10.12
N GLY A 18 -15.11 -15.97 -10.40
CA GLY A 18 -16.15 -15.76 -9.38
C GLY A 18 -15.62 -14.89 -8.22
N SER A 19 -15.70 -15.40 -6.99
CA SER A 19 -15.17 -14.74 -5.79
C SER A 19 -13.71 -15.06 -5.49
N GLN A 20 -13.11 -16.04 -6.20
CA GLN A 20 -11.75 -16.51 -5.95
C GLN A 20 -10.73 -15.68 -6.73
N VAL A 21 -9.66 -15.26 -6.06
CA VAL A 21 -8.49 -14.64 -6.72
C VAL A 21 -7.62 -15.76 -7.32
N ILE A 22 -7.29 -15.62 -8.61
CA ILE A 22 -6.48 -16.60 -9.35
C ILE A 22 -5.17 -16.02 -9.89
N GLY A 23 -4.93 -14.74 -9.65
CA GLY A 23 -3.73 -14.05 -10.10
C GLY A 23 -3.93 -12.55 -10.07
N TRP A 24 -3.10 -11.84 -10.83
CA TRP A 24 -2.98 -10.39 -10.75
C TRP A 24 -2.75 -9.76 -12.12
N HIS A 25 -3.34 -8.59 -12.32
CA HIS A 25 -3.12 -7.75 -13.48
C HIS A 25 -2.35 -6.50 -13.05
N THR A 26 -1.35 -6.12 -13.83
CA THR A 26 -0.75 -4.79 -13.81
C THR A 26 -0.28 -4.43 -15.22
N ASN A 27 -0.48 -3.18 -15.61
CA ASN A 27 0.15 -2.60 -16.80
C ASN A 27 1.47 -1.87 -16.49
N GLU A 28 1.95 -1.93 -15.24
CA GLU A 28 3.22 -1.36 -14.78
C GLU A 28 4.37 -2.36 -14.88
N LYS A 29 5.28 -2.15 -15.84
CA LYS A 29 6.40 -3.07 -16.11
C LYS A 29 7.40 -3.19 -14.95
N SER A 30 7.61 -2.12 -14.18
CA SER A 30 8.51 -2.06 -13.02
C SER A 30 8.08 -2.95 -11.85
N LYS A 31 6.77 -3.25 -11.75
CA LYS A 31 6.21 -4.00 -10.63
C LYS A 31 6.15 -5.51 -10.83
N ARG A 32 6.57 -6.04 -11.99
CA ARG A 32 6.53 -7.47 -12.36
C ARG A 32 7.26 -8.43 -11.40
N LEU A 33 8.09 -7.92 -10.50
CA LEU A 33 8.83 -8.72 -9.52
C LEU A 33 8.04 -8.98 -8.23
N ARG A 34 6.86 -8.36 -8.05
CA ARG A 34 6.01 -8.56 -6.87
C ARG A 34 5.12 -9.77 -7.09
N ARG A 35 4.87 -10.56 -6.04
CA ARG A 35 3.87 -11.63 -6.10
C ARG A 35 2.46 -11.04 -6.13
N TYR A 36 2.20 -10.10 -5.23
CA TYR A 36 0.91 -9.44 -5.09
C TYR A 36 0.96 -8.03 -5.71
N HIS A 37 0.21 -7.81 -6.79
CA HIS A 37 0.13 -6.51 -7.48
C HIS A 37 -1.04 -5.69 -6.93
N VAL A 38 -0.88 -5.24 -5.69
CA VAL A 38 -1.85 -4.41 -5.01
C VAL A 38 -1.17 -3.19 -4.39
N ASP A 39 -1.88 -2.08 -4.36
CA ASP A 39 -1.50 -0.89 -3.60
C ASP A 39 -1.94 -1.03 -2.13
N MET A 40 -1.40 -0.22 -1.23
CA MET A 40 -1.76 -0.22 0.20
C MET A 40 -3.27 -0.09 0.42
N SER A 41 -3.94 0.62 -0.49
CA SER A 41 -5.37 0.89 -0.43
C SER A 41 -6.25 -0.17 -1.13
N GLY A 42 -5.65 -1.17 -1.76
CA GLY A 42 -6.33 -2.17 -2.60
C GLY A 42 -6.68 -3.48 -1.90
N PHE A 43 -6.38 -3.63 -0.61
CA PHE A 43 -6.73 -4.82 0.16
C PHE A 43 -7.25 -4.45 1.56
N ALA A 44 -7.94 -5.41 2.18
CA ALA A 44 -8.37 -5.35 3.56
C ALA A 44 -8.23 -6.74 4.18
N PHE A 45 -8.12 -6.80 5.50
CA PHE A 45 -8.02 -8.06 6.23
C PHE A 45 -8.77 -7.97 7.55
N ASN A 46 -9.14 -9.12 8.10
CA ASN A 46 -9.75 -9.19 9.43
C ASN A 46 -8.70 -8.82 10.49
N GLY A 47 -8.96 -7.78 11.29
CA GLY A 47 -8.01 -7.30 12.30
C GLY A 47 -7.58 -8.33 13.34
N THR A 48 -8.36 -9.40 13.56
CA THR A 48 -7.98 -10.52 14.43
C THR A 48 -6.70 -11.22 13.95
N ILE A 49 -6.38 -11.13 12.65
CA ILE A 49 -5.21 -11.75 12.04
C ILE A 49 -3.90 -11.24 12.62
N LEU A 50 -3.87 -9.98 13.08
CA LEU A 50 -2.69 -9.37 13.71
C LEU A 50 -2.34 -10.06 15.04
N TRP A 51 -3.29 -10.80 15.61
CA TRP A 51 -3.17 -11.50 16.88
C TRP A 51 -3.14 -13.02 16.75
N ASP A 52 -3.12 -13.57 15.52
CA ASP A 52 -3.10 -15.01 15.28
C ASP A 52 -1.65 -15.56 15.30
N PRO A 53 -1.20 -16.22 16.39
CA PRO A 53 0.18 -16.67 16.51
C PRO A 53 0.54 -17.76 15.47
N LYS A 54 -0.45 -18.52 14.99
CA LYS A 54 -0.22 -19.58 13.99
C LYS A 54 0.12 -18.97 12.63
N ARG A 55 -0.63 -17.95 12.22
CA ARG A 55 -0.38 -17.25 10.94
C ARG A 55 0.97 -16.54 10.92
N TRP A 56 1.33 -15.89 12.02
CA TRP A 56 2.65 -15.23 12.14
C TRP A 56 3.81 -16.21 12.37
N ARG A 57 3.56 -17.52 12.44
CA ARG A 57 4.54 -18.56 12.76
C ARG A 57 5.36 -18.22 14.01
N ARG A 58 4.71 -17.61 15.02
CA ARG A 58 5.37 -17.13 16.25
C ARG A 58 4.98 -17.96 17.47
N PRO A 59 5.96 -18.50 18.22
CA PRO A 59 5.73 -19.10 19.53
C PRO A 59 5.62 -18.07 20.67
N THR A 60 5.78 -16.77 20.44
CA THR A 60 5.88 -15.74 21.49
C THR A 60 4.79 -14.67 21.41
N LEU A 61 4.34 -14.18 22.58
CA LEU A 61 3.34 -13.10 22.74
C LEU A 61 3.86 -11.69 22.38
N ALA A 62 5.08 -11.57 21.86
CA ALA A 62 5.68 -10.28 21.54
C ALA A 62 5.03 -9.67 20.27
N PRO A 63 4.78 -8.35 20.24
CA PRO A 63 4.19 -7.68 19.08
C PRO A 63 4.93 -7.98 17.77
N VAL A 64 4.16 -8.19 16.71
CA VAL A 64 4.72 -8.30 15.35
C VAL A 64 5.04 -6.89 14.87
N ARG A 65 6.33 -6.60 14.67
CA ARG A 65 6.78 -5.38 14.03
C ARG A 65 6.94 -5.65 12.53
N GLN A 66 6.21 -4.93 11.70
CA GLN A 66 6.53 -4.85 10.28
C GLN A 66 7.86 -4.11 10.15
N LEU A 67 8.81 -4.70 9.42
CA LEU A 67 10.10 -4.06 9.16
C LEU A 67 9.87 -2.83 8.26
N ASP A 68 10.40 -1.70 8.68
CA ASP A 68 10.46 -0.45 7.91
C ASP A 68 11.56 -0.46 6.84
N THR A 69 12.45 -1.47 6.88
CA THR A 69 13.57 -1.66 5.95
C THR A 69 13.20 -2.31 4.62
N VAL A 70 11.91 -2.60 4.39
CA VAL A 70 11.45 -3.20 3.13
C VAL A 70 11.68 -2.23 1.97
N LYS A 71 12.23 -2.75 0.87
CA LYS A 71 12.48 -1.99 -0.36
C LYS A 71 11.21 -1.25 -0.79
N GLU A 72 11.37 0.00 -1.22
CA GLU A 72 10.26 0.84 -1.67
C GLU A 72 9.38 0.09 -2.68
N GLY A 73 8.07 0.09 -2.41
CA GLY A 73 7.08 -0.64 -3.20
C GLY A 73 6.98 -2.15 -2.94
N PHE A 74 7.73 -2.74 -2.01
CA PHE A 74 7.53 -4.15 -1.63
C PHE A 74 6.80 -4.31 -0.31
N GLN A 75 6.43 -3.21 0.35
CA GLN A 75 5.80 -3.24 1.67
C GLN A 75 4.49 -4.04 1.68
N GLU A 76 3.66 -3.85 0.67
CA GLU A 76 2.35 -4.49 0.53
C GLU A 76 2.51 -6.00 0.31
N THR A 77 3.32 -6.39 -0.68
CA THR A 77 3.53 -7.83 -0.98
C THR A 77 4.18 -8.54 0.19
N THR A 78 5.17 -7.93 0.85
CA THR A 78 5.83 -8.52 2.03
C THR A 78 4.87 -8.68 3.20
N PHE A 79 3.95 -7.74 3.43
CA PHE A 79 2.93 -7.87 4.45
C PHE A 79 1.96 -9.01 4.13
N ILE A 80 1.43 -9.05 2.90
CA ILE A 80 0.43 -10.05 2.49
C ILE A 80 1.02 -11.46 2.54
N GLU A 81 2.26 -11.66 2.10
CA GLU A 81 2.98 -12.95 2.17
C GLU A 81 3.15 -13.50 3.60
N GLN A 82 3.09 -12.64 4.61
CA GLN A 82 3.15 -13.07 6.02
C GLN A 82 1.79 -13.50 6.57
N VAL A 83 0.71 -13.07 5.92
CA VAL A 83 -0.66 -13.15 6.43
C VAL A 83 -1.46 -14.25 5.73
N VAL A 84 -1.17 -14.49 4.45
CA VAL A 84 -1.80 -15.53 3.63
C VAL A 84 -0.76 -16.37 2.90
N GLU A 85 -1.07 -17.65 2.70
CA GLU A 85 -0.17 -18.59 2.03
C GLU A 85 -0.13 -18.35 0.52
N ASP A 86 -1.29 -18.12 -0.09
CA ASP A 86 -1.49 -17.86 -1.50
C ASP A 86 -2.84 -17.16 -1.77
N GLU A 87 -3.11 -16.89 -3.05
CA GLU A 87 -4.30 -16.25 -3.58
C GLU A 87 -5.61 -16.98 -3.22
N SER A 88 -5.57 -18.28 -2.88
CA SER A 88 -6.76 -19.05 -2.52
C SER A 88 -7.37 -18.63 -1.17
N GLN A 89 -6.57 -17.98 -0.31
CA GLN A 89 -7.05 -17.41 0.96
C GLN A 89 -7.57 -15.97 0.80
N MET A 90 -7.65 -15.46 -0.43
CA MET A 90 -8.12 -14.10 -0.71
C MET A 90 -9.53 -14.11 -1.30
N GLU A 91 -10.29 -13.07 -0.94
CA GLU A 91 -11.64 -12.86 -1.42
C GLU A 91 -11.71 -11.63 -2.34
N ALA A 92 -12.39 -11.78 -3.46
CA ALA A 92 -12.65 -10.68 -4.39
C ALA A 92 -13.78 -9.76 -3.90
N VAL A 93 -13.50 -8.46 -3.78
CA VAL A 93 -14.51 -7.44 -3.45
C VAL A 93 -14.48 -6.31 -4.49
N PRO A 94 -15.55 -6.10 -5.29
CA PRO A 94 -16.76 -6.93 -5.36
C PRO A 94 -16.47 -8.29 -6.03
N PRO A 95 -17.37 -9.27 -5.92
CA PRO A 95 -17.24 -10.52 -6.65
C PRO A 95 -16.96 -10.27 -8.13
N THR A 96 -16.15 -11.14 -8.74
CA THR A 96 -15.67 -11.07 -10.12
C THR A 96 -14.71 -9.92 -10.46
N CYS A 97 -14.29 -9.10 -9.50
CA CYS A 97 -13.27 -8.05 -9.71
C CYS A 97 -13.58 -7.11 -10.89
N SER A 98 -14.87 -6.89 -11.14
CA SER A 98 -15.38 -6.23 -12.36
C SER A 98 -15.49 -4.72 -12.25
N ARG A 99 -15.22 -4.14 -11.08
CA ARG A 99 -15.39 -2.70 -10.81
C ARG A 99 -14.16 -2.13 -10.12
N ILE A 100 -13.80 -0.93 -10.54
CA ILE A 100 -12.79 -0.11 -9.85
C ILE A 100 -13.53 0.66 -8.75
N LEU A 101 -13.16 0.40 -7.50
CA LEU A 101 -13.73 1.06 -6.31
C LEU A 101 -12.74 2.01 -5.61
N ASN A 102 -11.47 2.00 -6.03
CA ASN A 102 -10.40 2.79 -5.43
C ASN A 102 -9.55 3.45 -6.52
N TRP A 103 -9.15 4.70 -6.30
CA TRP A 103 -8.29 5.48 -7.17
C TRP A 103 -7.11 6.06 -6.38
N HIS A 104 -5.90 5.62 -6.70
CA HIS A 104 -4.68 6.24 -6.19
C HIS A 104 -4.33 7.48 -7.03
N LEU A 105 -4.70 8.66 -6.52
CA LEU A 105 -4.54 9.93 -7.21
C LEU A 105 -3.30 10.68 -6.73
N HIS A 106 -2.33 10.87 -7.61
CA HIS A 106 -1.21 11.76 -7.37
C HIS A 106 -1.65 13.22 -7.59
N LEU A 107 -1.96 13.92 -6.51
CA LEU A 107 -2.29 15.33 -6.55
C LEU A 107 -1.00 16.14 -6.44
N GLY A 108 -0.65 16.88 -7.49
CA GLY A 108 0.46 17.83 -7.44
C GLY A 108 0.18 18.94 -6.43
N ALA A 109 1.20 19.29 -5.63
CA ALA A 109 1.15 20.47 -4.79
C ALA A 109 0.98 21.72 -5.69
N ARG A 110 0.05 22.61 -5.34
CA ARG A 110 -0.20 23.86 -6.11
C ARG A 110 0.88 24.94 -5.90
N GLY A 111 2.05 24.56 -5.38
CA GLY A 111 3.11 25.44 -4.91
C GLY A 111 3.46 25.16 -3.45
N PRO A 112 4.59 25.70 -2.95
CA PRO A 112 4.98 25.59 -1.54
C PRO A 112 4.03 26.44 -0.68
N TYR A 113 2.85 25.90 -0.37
CA TYR A 113 1.94 26.52 0.58
C TYR A 113 2.44 26.20 1.99
N TYR A 114 3.49 26.92 2.44
CA TYR A 114 3.83 26.92 3.85
C TYR A 114 2.65 27.52 4.61
N PRO A 115 2.09 26.84 5.63
CA PRO A 115 1.08 27.45 6.47
C PRO A 115 1.60 28.79 6.99
N LYS A 116 0.74 29.82 7.03
CA LYS A 116 1.13 31.13 7.59
C LYS A 116 1.73 30.92 8.99
N GLY A 117 2.96 31.39 9.21
CA GLY A 117 3.71 31.20 10.46
C GLY A 117 4.78 30.10 10.45
N TRP A 118 4.86 29.28 9.39
CA TRP A 118 5.88 28.23 9.23
C TRP A 118 7.06 28.65 8.34
N LEU A 119 7.14 29.93 8.00
CA LEU A 119 8.29 30.54 7.34
C LEU A 119 9.11 31.26 8.40
N LEU A 120 10.34 30.80 8.61
CA LEU A 120 11.31 31.52 9.43
C LEU A 120 11.82 32.73 8.63
N PRO A 121 11.56 33.97 9.07
CA PRO A 121 12.05 35.16 8.36
C PRO A 121 13.58 35.32 8.47
N LYS A 122 14.20 34.64 9.43
CA LYS A 122 15.65 34.62 9.69
C LYS A 122 16.05 33.23 10.21
N ASN A 123 17.31 32.86 10.02
CA ASN A 123 17.86 31.63 10.58
C ASN A 123 17.76 31.65 12.12
N LEU A 124 17.58 30.46 12.72
CA LEU A 124 17.64 30.30 14.17
C LEU A 124 19.09 30.48 14.65
N ASP A 125 19.25 31.16 15.78
CA ASP A 125 20.57 31.34 16.39
C ASP A 125 21.06 30.05 17.04
N ALA A 126 22.37 29.82 16.99
CA ALA A 126 23.00 28.69 17.68
C ALA A 126 23.00 28.95 19.19
N VAL A 127 22.42 28.04 19.97
CA VAL A 127 22.58 28.03 21.43
C VAL A 127 23.91 27.34 21.74
N LEU A 128 24.96 28.14 21.96
CA LEU A 128 26.27 27.64 22.37
C LEU A 128 26.33 27.61 23.92
N PRO A 129 26.68 26.47 24.54
CA PRO A 129 26.92 26.43 25.98
C PRO A 129 28.16 27.25 26.33
N ILE A 130 28.06 28.03 27.41
CA ILE A 130 29.16 28.79 28.03
C ILE A 130 30.00 27.83 28.89
#